data_AF-A0A7W9XNY9-F1
#
_entry.id   AF-A0A7W9XNY9-F1
#
_cell.length_a   1.000
_cell.length_b   1.000
_cell.length_c   1.000
_cell.angle_alpha   90.00
_cell.angle_beta   90.00
_cell.angle_gamma   90.00
#
_symmetry.space_group_name_H-M   'P 1'
#
loop_
_entity.id
_entity.type
_entity.pdbx_description
1 polymer ?
#
loop_
_entity_poly.entity_id
_entity_poly.type
_entity_poly.pdbx_seq_one_letter_code
_entity_poly.pdbx_strand_id
1 'polypeptide(L)'
;MMKQDRLSVSRPLLKTKGFSTLHLQVFEHILIGKTNREINRLLGYTERSHAVVDHSRKVMYKLLAMEDLHKADFTERVVYPRKFQFWWKKLLNKHKAELLLLAIAPKFYE
;
A
#
# COMPACT_ATOMS: atom_id res chain seq x y z
N MET A 1 49.71 3.14 -1.43
CA MET A 1 48.82 3.67 -0.38
C MET A 1 47.39 3.25 -0.72
N MET A 2 46.73 2.51 0.17
CA MET A 2 45.37 2.01 -0.02
C MET A 2 44.30 3.11 0.12
N LYS A 3 43.17 2.86 -0.56
CA LYS A 3 41.79 3.31 -0.29
C LYS A 3 41.48 4.78 -0.57
N GLN A 4 40.61 5.02 -1.54
CA GLN A 4 39.17 4.83 -1.34
C GLN A 4 38.49 4.85 -2.71
N ASP A 5 37.97 3.70 -3.13
CA ASP A 5 36.83 3.67 -4.05
C ASP A 5 35.75 4.52 -3.40
N ARG A 6 35.57 5.74 -3.91
CA ARG A 6 34.34 6.48 -3.69
C ARG A 6 33.26 5.67 -4.39
N LEU A 7 32.70 4.72 -3.64
CA LEU A 7 31.39 4.17 -3.87
C LEU A 7 30.45 5.38 -3.96
N SER A 8 30.32 5.91 -5.18
CA SER A 8 29.13 6.65 -5.55
C SER A 8 28.04 5.60 -5.49
N VAL A 9 27.46 5.45 -4.30
CA VAL A 9 26.22 4.70 -4.06
C VAL A 9 25.11 5.52 -4.74
N SER A 10 25.20 5.67 -6.06
CA SER A 10 24.07 5.99 -6.91
C SER A 10 23.21 4.74 -6.99
N ARG A 11 22.68 4.32 -5.83
CA ARG A 11 21.61 3.35 -5.82
C ARG A 11 20.41 4.00 -6.50
N PRO A 12 19.71 3.22 -7.33
CA PRO A 12 18.97 3.75 -8.44
C PRO A 12 17.87 4.67 -7.92
N LEU A 13 17.66 5.80 -8.60
CA LEU A 13 16.35 6.44 -8.63
C LEU A 13 15.35 5.36 -9.01
N LEU A 14 14.67 4.77 -8.01
CA LEU A 14 13.60 3.81 -8.21
C LEU A 14 12.41 4.57 -8.80
N LYS A 15 12.49 4.89 -10.09
CA LYS A 15 11.41 5.41 -10.94
C LYS A 15 10.33 4.34 -11.17
N THR A 16 9.94 3.63 -10.13
CA THR A 16 8.70 2.86 -10.13
C THR A 16 7.82 3.42 -9.03
N LYS A 17 6.56 3.67 -9.37
CA LYS A 17 5.43 3.98 -8.48
C LYS A 17 5.20 2.86 -7.46
N GLY A 18 6.21 2.59 -6.65
CA GLY A 18 6.40 1.32 -5.96
C GLY A 18 5.37 1.08 -4.88
N PHE A 19 5.24 -0.18 -4.50
CA PHE A 19 4.49 -0.56 -3.33
C PHE A 19 5.28 -0.14 -2.10
N SER A 20 4.62 0.56 -1.19
CA SER A 20 5.26 1.16 -0.02
C SER A 20 4.47 0.86 1.23
N THR A 21 5.12 0.96 2.39
CA THR A 21 4.48 0.71 3.68
C THR A 21 3.29 1.65 3.94
N LEU A 22 3.29 2.85 3.34
CA LEU A 22 2.16 3.77 3.38
C LEU A 22 0.89 3.17 2.79
N HIS A 23 1.00 2.34 1.74
CA HIS A 23 -0.16 1.67 1.15
C HIS A 23 -0.83 0.74 2.18
N LEU A 24 -0.02 -0.02 2.92
CA LEU A 24 -0.49 -0.91 3.98
C LEU A 24 -1.12 -0.11 5.13
N GLN A 25 -0.46 0.96 5.58
CA GLN A 25 -0.98 1.84 6.64
C GLN A 25 -2.34 2.45 6.28
N VAL A 26 -2.49 2.97 5.06
CA VAL A 26 -3.77 3.49 4.56
C VAL A 26 -4.84 2.40 4.58
N PHE A 27 -4.51 1.20 4.11
CA PHE A 27 -5.47 0.10 4.07
C PHE A 27 -5.88 -0.36 5.48
N GLU A 28 -4.94 -0.45 6.42
CA GLU A 28 -5.24 -0.75 7.82
C GLU A 28 -6.18 0.27 8.46
N HIS A 29 -6.00 1.56 8.15
CA HIS A 29 -6.92 2.61 8.59
C HIS A 29 -8.35 2.43 8.02
N ILE A 30 -8.48 1.98 6.77
CA ILE A 30 -9.78 1.64 6.19
C ILE A 30 -10.41 0.46 6.94
N LEU A 31 -9.62 -0.58 7.27
CA LEU A 31 -10.12 -1.79 7.92
C LEU A 31 -10.50 -1.62 9.39
N ILE A 32 -10.07 -0.54 10.04
CA ILE A 32 -10.58 -0.12 11.37
C ILE A 32 -11.75 0.86 11.29
N GLY A 33 -12.26 1.15 10.09
CA GLY A 33 -13.46 1.94 9.88
C GLY A 33 -13.26 3.43 9.62
N LYS A 34 -12.02 3.96 9.57
CA LYS A 34 -11.79 5.38 9.26
C LYS A 34 -12.30 5.73 7.86
N THR A 35 -12.95 6.88 7.72
CA THR A 35 -13.39 7.47 6.45
C THR A 35 -12.21 7.99 5.63
N ASN A 36 -12.39 8.18 4.32
CA ASN A 36 -11.34 8.76 3.48
C ASN A 36 -10.94 10.16 3.96
N ARG A 37 -11.90 10.96 4.47
CA ARG A 37 -11.66 12.31 4.99
C ARG A 37 -10.75 12.29 6.22
N GLU A 38 -11.00 11.39 7.16
CA GLU A 38 -10.17 11.24 8.36
C GLU A 38 -8.75 10.79 8.02
N ILE A 39 -8.60 9.85 7.09
CA ILE A 39 -7.29 9.37 6.64
C ILE A 39 -6.55 10.46 5.87
N ASN A 40 -7.23 11.19 4.97
CA ASN A 40 -6.64 12.32 4.26
C ASN A 40 -6.10 13.36 5.25
N ARG A 41 -6.89 13.73 6.27
CA ARG A 41 -6.45 14.66 7.32
C ARG A 41 -5.24 14.13 8.11
N LEU A 42 -5.24 12.85 8.48
CA LEU A 42 -4.13 12.21 9.19
C LEU A 42 -2.82 12.23 8.39
N LEU A 43 -2.91 12.10 7.07
CA LEU A 43 -1.75 11.99 6.18
C LEU A 43 -1.38 13.31 5.50
N GLY A 44 -2.03 14.43 5.86
CA GLY A 44 -1.77 15.75 5.28
C GLY A 44 -2.26 15.91 3.84
N TYR A 45 -3.16 15.05 3.36
CA TYR A 45 -3.81 15.22 2.07
C TYR A 45 -5.01 16.17 2.16
N THR A 46 -5.36 16.79 1.03
CA THR A 46 -6.60 17.55 0.91
C THR A 46 -7.80 16.63 1.13
N GLU A 47 -8.90 17.17 1.67
CA GLU A 47 -10.09 16.35 2.00
C GLU A 47 -10.69 15.66 0.77
N ARG A 48 -10.52 16.24 -0.43
CA ARG A 48 -10.98 15.71 -1.72
C ARG A 48 -9.96 14.81 -2.44
N SER A 49 -8.81 14.51 -1.81
CA SER A 49 -7.78 13.67 -2.42
C SER A 49 -8.27 12.24 -2.66
N HIS A 50 -7.92 11.69 -3.82
CA HIS A 50 -8.13 10.29 -4.18
C HIS A 50 -7.04 9.35 -3.65
N ALA A 51 -5.99 9.89 -3.01
CA ALA A 51 -4.82 9.12 -2.57
C ALA A 51 -5.20 7.90 -1.71
N VAL A 52 -6.15 8.03 -0.78
CA VAL A 52 -6.62 6.92 0.07
C VAL A 52 -7.19 5.76 -0.77
N VAL A 53 -7.96 6.08 -1.81
CA VAL A 53 -8.56 5.09 -2.71
C VAL A 53 -7.48 4.41 -3.55
N ASP A 54 -6.55 5.18 -4.11
CA ASP A 54 -5.49 4.64 -4.95
C ASP A 54 -4.51 3.77 -4.15
N HIS A 55 -4.15 4.21 -2.95
CA HIS A 55 -3.27 3.45 -2.06
C HIS A 55 -3.89 2.12 -1.64
N SER A 56 -5.16 2.14 -1.23
CA SER A 56 -5.87 0.93 -0.81
C SER A 56 -6.10 -0.06 -1.95
N ARG A 57 -6.43 0.42 -3.16
CA ARG A 57 -6.58 -0.44 -4.35
C ARG A 57 -5.31 -1.22 -4.67
N LYS A 58 -4.13 -0.60 -4.52
CA LYS A 58 -2.86 -1.31 -4.72
C LYS A 58 -2.68 -2.47 -3.74
N VAL A 59 -3.09 -2.31 -2.47
CA VAL A 59 -3.06 -3.41 -1.49
C VAL A 59 -4.07 -4.50 -1.87
N MET A 60 -5.32 -4.11 -2.15
CA MET A 60 -6.39 -5.05 -2.50
C MET A 60 -6.05 -5.90 -3.72
N TYR A 61 -5.51 -5.31 -4.80
CA TYR A 61 -5.13 -6.07 -5.98
C TYR A 61 -3.97 -7.04 -5.74
N LYS A 62 -3.01 -6.68 -4.87
CA LYS A 62 -1.96 -7.61 -4.47
C LYS A 62 -2.52 -8.78 -3.66
N LEU A 63 -3.38 -8.51 -2.69
CA LEU A 63 -4.04 -9.55 -1.90
C LEU A 63 -4.87 -10.50 -2.78
N LEU A 64 -5.60 -9.97 -3.77
CA LEU A 64 -6.33 -10.81 -4.72
C LEU A 64 -5.38 -11.69 -5.54
N ALA A 65 -4.29 -11.12 -6.06
CA ALA A 65 -3.29 -11.90 -6.81
C ALA A 65 -2.63 -13.00 -5.96
N MET A 66 -2.40 -12.75 -4.66
CA MET A 66 -1.83 -13.74 -3.73
C MET A 66 -2.82 -14.88 -3.38
N GLU A 67 -4.11 -14.69 -3.64
CA GLU A 67 -5.15 -15.71 -3.49
C GLU A 67 -5.58 -16.32 -4.84
N ASP A 68 -4.91 -15.97 -5.93
CA ASP A 68 -5.31 -16.35 -7.30
C ASP A 68 -6.75 -15.94 -7.66
N LEU A 69 -7.18 -14.77 -7.14
CA LEU A 69 -8.50 -14.21 -7.37
C LEU A 69 -8.44 -13.11 -8.43
N HIS A 70 -9.29 -13.21 -9.45
CA HIS A 70 -9.32 -12.21 -10.51
C HIS A 70 -10.09 -10.96 -10.07
N LYS A 71 -9.53 -9.77 -10.32
CA LYS A 71 -10.11 -8.49 -9.87
C LYS A 71 -11.53 -8.23 -10.38
N ALA A 72 -11.90 -8.75 -11.56
CA ALA A 72 -13.22 -8.54 -12.13
C ALA A 72 -14.33 -9.13 -11.26
N ASP A 73 -14.11 -10.32 -10.70
CA ASP A 73 -15.07 -11.05 -9.87
C ASP A 73 -15.19 -10.46 -8.45
N PHE A 74 -14.25 -9.59 -8.08
CA PHE A 74 -14.15 -8.98 -6.75
C PHE A 74 -14.32 -7.46 -6.80
N THR A 75 -14.87 -6.92 -7.89
CA THR A 75 -15.05 -5.47 -8.10
C THR A 75 -15.79 -4.81 -6.94
N GLU A 76 -16.89 -5.39 -6.45
CA GLU A 76 -17.66 -4.83 -5.34
C GLU A 76 -16.82 -4.71 -4.06
N ARG A 77 -15.99 -5.71 -3.76
CA ARG A 77 -15.10 -5.72 -2.59
C ARG A 77 -14.00 -4.67 -2.69
N VAL A 78 -13.55 -4.36 -3.90
CA VAL A 78 -12.57 -3.32 -4.18
C VAL A 78 -13.18 -1.92 -4.12
N VAL A 79 -14.42 -1.75 -4.57
CA VAL A 79 -15.12 -0.46 -4.54
C VAL A 79 -15.59 -0.12 -3.12
N TYR A 80 -16.04 -1.12 -2.35
CA TYR A 80 -16.59 -0.94 -1.01
C TYR A 80 -15.82 -1.71 0.07
N PRO A 81 -14.50 -1.47 0.27
CA PRO A 81 -13.67 -2.29 1.16
C PRO A 81 -14.17 -2.33 2.61
N ARG A 82 -14.81 -1.27 3.10
CA ARG A 82 -15.37 -1.21 4.45
C ARG A 82 -16.54 -2.17 4.66
N LYS A 83 -17.37 -2.41 3.62
CA LYS A 83 -18.46 -3.40 3.69
C LYS A 83 -17.91 -4.83 3.87
N PHE A 84 -16.70 -5.07 3.37
CA PHE A 84 -16.02 -6.37 3.42
C PHE A 84 -14.79 -6.37 4.33
N GLN A 85 -14.77 -5.50 5.35
CA GLN A 85 -13.59 -5.26 6.19
C GLN A 85 -13.06 -6.55 6.86
N PHE A 86 -13.93 -7.45 7.28
CA PHE A 86 -13.52 -8.71 7.93
C PHE A 86 -12.81 -9.64 6.95
N TRP A 87 -13.32 -9.73 5.71
CA TRP A 87 -12.71 -10.54 4.66
C TRP A 87 -11.35 -9.99 4.27
N TRP A 88 -11.26 -8.67 4.06
CA TRP A 88 -9.99 -8.00 3.77
C TRP A 88 -9.00 -8.10 4.92
N LYS A 89 -9.44 -7.98 6.17
CA LYS A 89 -8.59 -8.14 7.36
C LYS A 89 -8.04 -9.57 7.46
N LYS A 90 -8.85 -10.59 7.14
CA LYS A 90 -8.39 -11.98 7.08
C LYS A 90 -7.27 -12.15 6.05
N LEU A 91 -7.46 -11.64 4.83
CA LEU A 91 -6.44 -11.70 3.78
C LEU A 91 -5.18 -10.91 4.13
N LEU A 92 -5.35 -9.69 4.64
CA LEU A 92 -4.23 -8.87 5.07
C LEU A 92 -3.43 -9.60 6.14
N ASN A 93 -4.07 -10.13 7.19
CA ASN A 93 -3.38 -10.86 8.25
C ASN A 93 -2.63 -12.10 7.71
N LYS A 94 -3.20 -12.82 6.75
CA LYS A 94 -2.56 -13.99 6.11
C LYS A 94 -1.28 -13.59 5.36
N HIS A 95 -1.30 -12.47 4.64
CA HIS A 95 -0.24 -12.08 3.70
C HIS A 95 0.64 -10.91 4.13
N LYS A 96 0.40 -10.35 5.32
CA LYS A 96 1.04 -9.10 5.78
C LYS A 96 2.56 -9.19 5.78
N ALA A 97 3.12 -10.31 6.22
CA ALA A 97 4.56 -10.51 6.27
C ALA A 97 5.20 -10.42 4.87
N GLU A 98 4.63 -11.10 3.89
CA GLU A 98 5.08 -11.06 2.49
C GLU A 98 4.90 -9.66 1.88
N LEU A 99 3.77 -9.01 2.13
CA LEU A 99 3.53 -7.65 1.66
C LEU A 99 4.54 -6.65 2.24
N LEU A 100 4.98 -6.83 3.49
CA LEU A 100 6.00 -5.99 4.12
C LEU A 100 7.38 -6.22 3.50
N LEU A 101 7.72 -7.45 3.10
CA LEU A 101 8.97 -7.74 2.38
C LEU A 101 9.00 -7.07 1.00
N LEU A 102 7.85 -6.96 0.35
CA LEU A 102 7.70 -6.28 -0.94
C LEU A 102 7.58 -4.76 -0.83
N ALA A 103 7.26 -4.23 0.35
CA ALA A 103 7.02 -2.81 0.57
C ALA A 103 8.32 -2.08 0.92
N ILE A 104 8.65 -1.04 0.16
CA ILE A 104 9.78 -0.16 0.45
C ILE A 104 9.25 1.06 1.21
N ALA A 105 9.97 1.50 2.26
CA ALA A 105 9.56 2.70 2.99
C ALA A 105 9.57 3.95 2.07
N PRO A 106 8.60 4.86 2.18
CA PRO A 106 8.48 6.03 1.29
C PRO A 106 9.78 6.86 1.14
N LYS A 107 10.55 7.02 2.21
CA LYS A 107 11.83 7.75 2.25
C LYS A 107 12.93 7.25 1.29
N PHE A 108 12.74 6.08 0.69
CA PHE A 108 13.68 5.52 -0.30
C PHE A 108 13.21 5.72 -1.76
N TYR A 109 12.08 6.39 -1.98
CA TYR A 109 11.55 6.76 -3.30
C TYR A 109 11.63 8.26 -3.61
N GLU A 110 11.92 9.10 -2.62
CA GLU A 110 12.19 10.55 -2.75
C GLU A 110 13.63 10.79 -3.25
#